data_AF-A0A9E8TND2-F1
#
_entry.id   AF-A0A9E8TND2-F1
#
_cell.length_a   1.000
_cell.length_b   1.000
_cell.length_c   1.000
_cell.angle_alpha   90.00
_cell.angle_beta   90.00
_cell.angle_gamma   90.00
#
_symmetry.space_group_name_H-M   'P 1'
#
loop_
_entity.id
_entity.type
_entity.pdbx_description
1 polymer ?
#
loop_
_entity_poly.entity_id
_entity_poly.type
_entity_poly.pdbx_seq_one_letter_code
_entity_poly.pdbx_strand_id
1 'polypeptide(L)'
;MADDDKYPELDEQMVDRIQTMPDEDADQRARALRAGLTDYDLDEGDIDVLEGADWDPDALTYAPALPVLAIVGRPNVGKSAMVNRILGRREAVVEDKPGVTRDRVSYKAEWGGRRFTLVDTGGWEPDAIGIDRSVAMQAEIAVDLADAVLFVVDVNVGATATDEAVVRMLRASHKPVILVANKSDDARKDLEAASLWSLGLGEPFPASALHGRNVADLLDLCMTKLPAVSTVAKQEIGGPRRVAILGRPNVGKSSLLNKTAGEERVVVNELAGTTRDPVDEQVEIAGRVWTFVDTAGIRKRVHLQQGADFYASLRTSAALEKAEVAVVVIDVTEQISTQDLRIIDLVLESGRALVLAFNKWDLLDDDRRRYLEREIEQDLDHVSWAPRVNISARTGRHLEKLVPALELALESWDTRIPTGKFNALLAELVAEHPHPLRSGKQPRILFGTQAANRPPTFVLFTTGFLDPQYRRFITRRLREIFGFEGTPITVNMRVREKRKRP
;
A
#
# COMPACT_ATOMS: atom_id res chain seq x y z
N MET A 1 14.15 9.58 32.61
CA MET A 1 15.21 10.60 32.57
C MET A 1 16.43 9.99 31.90
N ALA A 2 16.75 10.58 30.74
CA ALA A 2 17.92 10.46 29.86
C ALA A 2 19.01 9.42 30.19
N ASP A 3 19.13 8.42 29.31
CA ASP A 3 20.41 7.73 29.03
C ASP A 3 20.72 7.84 27.51
N ASP A 4 20.04 8.75 26.80
CA ASP A 4 20.27 9.05 25.38
C ASP A 4 21.49 9.98 25.16
N ASP A 5 22.05 10.49 26.26
CA ASP A 5 23.14 11.47 26.31
C ASP A 5 24.55 10.86 26.18
N LYS A 6 24.64 9.57 25.82
CA LYS A 6 25.91 8.83 25.80
C LYS A 6 26.65 8.90 24.46
N TYR A 7 26.00 9.42 23.41
CA TYR A 7 26.58 9.49 22.07
C TYR A 7 26.70 10.95 21.61
N PRO A 8 27.89 11.40 21.19
CA PRO A 8 28.19 12.80 20.87
C PRO A 8 27.36 13.33 19.70
N GLU A 9 27.42 14.66 19.52
CA GLU A 9 26.82 15.38 18.41
C GLU A 9 27.34 14.88 17.04
N LEU A 10 26.64 15.21 15.95
CA LEU A 10 27.01 14.82 14.59
C LEU A 10 28.32 15.48 14.16
N ASP A 11 29.22 14.71 13.54
CA ASP A 11 30.33 15.29 12.78
C ASP A 11 29.83 15.78 11.41
N GLU A 12 29.77 17.09 11.20
CA GLU A 12 29.37 17.70 9.92
C GLU A 12 30.23 17.22 8.74
N GLN A 13 31.51 16.90 8.97
CA GLN A 13 32.39 16.39 7.91
C GLN A 13 32.01 14.95 7.51
N MET A 14 31.55 14.13 8.46
CA MET A 14 31.01 12.80 8.18
C MET A 14 29.73 12.90 7.35
N VAL A 15 28.83 13.82 7.71
CA VAL A 15 27.57 14.03 6.98
C VAL A 15 27.83 14.38 5.52
N ASP A 16 28.70 15.35 5.28
CA ASP A 16 29.07 15.79 3.92
C ASP A 16 29.66 14.61 3.12
N ARG A 17 30.64 13.88 3.68
CA ARG A 17 31.24 12.70 3.02
C ARG A 17 30.21 11.64 2.59
N ILE A 18 29.18 11.41 3.41
CA ILE A 18 28.15 10.40 3.12
C ILE A 18 27.17 10.91 2.07
N GLN A 19 26.71 12.16 2.20
CA GLN A 19 25.72 12.74 1.29
C GLN A 19 26.29 12.99 -0.11
N THR A 20 27.54 13.45 -0.20
CA THR A 20 28.23 13.74 -1.47
C THR A 20 28.93 12.54 -2.09
N MET A 21 28.82 11.34 -1.49
CA MET A 21 29.40 10.12 -2.03
C MET A 21 28.84 9.85 -3.44
N PRO A 22 29.68 9.70 -4.48
CA PRO A 22 29.24 9.32 -5.81
C PRO A 22 28.50 7.99 -5.78
N ASP A 23 27.42 7.88 -6.56
CA ASP A 23 26.59 6.68 -6.54
C ASP A 23 27.35 5.45 -7.07
N GLU A 24 28.30 5.62 -8.01
CA GLU A 24 29.20 4.55 -8.46
C GLU A 24 30.05 3.97 -7.31
N ASP A 25 30.59 4.83 -6.44
CA ASP A 25 31.40 4.42 -5.29
C ASP A 25 30.53 3.71 -4.25
N ALA A 26 29.32 4.22 -4.03
CA ALA A 26 28.32 3.62 -3.16
C ALA A 26 27.98 2.20 -3.64
N ASP A 27 27.70 2.02 -4.93
CA ASP A 27 27.35 0.74 -5.53
C ASP A 27 28.51 -0.26 -5.48
N GLN A 28 29.72 0.18 -5.79
CA GLN A 28 30.91 -0.68 -5.71
C GLN A 28 31.12 -1.20 -4.29
N ARG A 29 30.96 -0.32 -3.29
CA ARG A 29 31.05 -0.68 -1.86
C ARG A 29 29.97 -1.67 -1.46
N ALA A 30 28.72 -1.44 -1.88
CA ALA A 30 27.60 -2.33 -1.59
C ALA A 30 27.86 -3.75 -2.13
N ARG A 31 28.31 -3.86 -3.39
CA ARG A 31 28.64 -5.15 -4.03
C ARG A 31 29.76 -5.89 -3.29
N ALA A 32 30.80 -5.18 -2.87
CA ALA A 32 31.94 -5.77 -2.15
C ALA A 32 31.50 -6.34 -0.77
N LEU A 33 30.71 -5.59 -0.01
CA LEU A 33 30.21 -6.04 1.29
C LEU A 33 29.23 -7.21 1.15
N ARG A 34 28.35 -7.15 0.16
CA ARG A 34 27.40 -8.22 -0.16
C ARG A 34 28.11 -9.53 -0.51
N ALA A 35 29.17 -9.48 -1.31
CA ALA A 35 29.96 -10.66 -1.66
C ALA A 35 30.53 -11.36 -0.39
N GLY A 36 30.89 -10.58 0.64
CA GLY A 36 31.35 -11.08 1.93
C GLY A 36 30.29 -11.84 2.75
N LEU A 37 29.00 -11.70 2.43
CA LEU A 37 27.94 -12.46 3.12
C LEU A 37 27.88 -13.93 2.72
N THR A 38 28.53 -14.32 1.61
CA THR A 38 28.55 -15.73 1.15
C THR A 38 29.26 -16.69 2.11
N ASP A 39 30.11 -16.15 2.99
CA ASP A 39 30.77 -16.86 4.10
C ASP A 39 29.84 -17.17 5.28
N TYR A 40 28.60 -16.68 5.26
CA TYR A 40 27.62 -16.80 6.33
C TYR A 40 26.41 -17.63 5.90
N ASP A 41 25.70 -18.19 6.88
CA ASP A 41 24.50 -18.98 6.61
C ASP A 41 23.30 -18.05 6.37
N LEU A 42 22.83 -18.04 5.12
CA LEU A 42 21.71 -17.21 4.64
C LEU A 42 20.51 -18.12 4.37
N ASP A 43 19.35 -17.72 4.86
CA ASP A 43 18.06 -18.35 4.59
C ASP A 43 17.41 -17.75 3.33
N GLU A 44 16.36 -18.39 2.79
CA GLU A 44 15.65 -17.91 1.59
C GLU A 44 15.15 -16.46 1.76
N GLY A 45 14.63 -16.13 2.95
CA GLY A 45 14.14 -14.79 3.23
C GLY A 45 15.25 -13.73 3.27
N ASP A 46 16.52 -14.09 3.47
CA ASP A 46 17.65 -13.18 3.33
C ASP A 46 18.00 -12.89 1.90
N ILE A 47 17.95 -13.92 1.07
CA ILE A 47 18.23 -13.81 -0.36
C ILE A 47 17.23 -12.82 -0.95
N ASP A 48 15.95 -12.93 -0.61
CA ASP A 48 14.91 -11.98 -1.04
C ASP A 48 15.20 -10.53 -0.63
N VAL A 49 15.62 -10.31 0.62
CA VAL A 49 15.95 -8.97 1.15
C VAL A 49 17.19 -8.39 0.46
N LEU A 50 18.18 -9.24 0.15
CA LEU A 50 19.38 -8.83 -0.55
C LEU A 50 19.08 -8.56 -2.03
N GLU A 51 18.36 -9.42 -2.73
CA GLU A 51 18.00 -9.25 -4.15
C GLU A 51 17.10 -8.03 -4.37
N GLY A 52 16.20 -7.71 -3.43
CA GLY A 52 15.44 -6.45 -3.43
C GLY A 52 16.27 -5.18 -3.16
N ALA A 53 17.57 -5.31 -2.85
CA ALA A 53 18.47 -4.20 -2.54
C ALA A 53 19.29 -3.68 -3.75
N ASP A 54 19.37 -4.43 -4.86
CA ASP A 54 20.09 -4.04 -6.10
C ASP A 54 19.29 -3.08 -6.99
N TRP A 55 18.44 -2.27 -6.39
CA TRP A 55 17.42 -1.48 -7.07
C TRP A 55 17.93 -0.05 -7.32
N ASP A 56 17.81 0.39 -8.58
CA ASP A 56 18.29 1.65 -9.16
C ASP A 56 17.86 2.89 -8.33
N PRO A 57 18.80 3.73 -7.86
CA PRO A 57 18.50 4.92 -7.04
C PRO A 57 17.77 6.04 -7.81
N ASP A 58 17.82 6.06 -9.14
CA ASP A 58 17.06 7.00 -9.99
C ASP A 58 15.71 6.42 -10.46
N ALA A 59 15.44 5.15 -10.17
CA ALA A 59 14.13 4.59 -10.40
C ALA A 59 13.15 5.17 -9.38
N LEU A 60 12.13 5.87 -9.88
CA LEU A 60 10.88 6.06 -9.13
C LEU A 60 10.32 4.67 -8.80
N THR A 61 10.00 4.37 -7.53
CA THR A 61 9.46 3.06 -7.15
C THR A 61 7.99 3.04 -7.50
N TYR A 62 7.73 2.81 -8.77
CA TYR A 62 6.39 2.49 -9.23
C TYR A 62 6.02 1.14 -8.61
N ALA A 63 4.89 1.07 -7.89
CA ALA A 63 4.26 -0.23 -7.71
C ALA A 63 4.13 -0.83 -9.13
N PRO A 64 4.69 -2.03 -9.40
CA PRO A 64 4.63 -2.58 -10.74
C PRO A 64 3.16 -2.63 -11.11
N ALA A 65 2.82 -2.03 -12.25
CA ALA A 65 1.45 -2.02 -12.76
C ALA A 65 1.01 -3.48 -12.81
N LEU A 66 0.12 -3.86 -11.88
CA LEU A 66 -0.23 -5.26 -11.72
C LEU A 66 -0.85 -5.75 -13.02
N PRO A 67 -0.42 -6.90 -13.56
CA PRO A 67 -1.00 -7.42 -14.79
C PRO A 67 -2.52 -7.53 -14.64
N VAL A 68 -3.25 -7.13 -15.68
CA VAL A 68 -4.72 -7.05 -15.65
C VAL A 68 -5.29 -8.23 -16.41
N LEU A 69 -6.11 -9.04 -15.72
CA LEU A 69 -6.86 -10.15 -16.30
C LEU A 69 -8.34 -9.76 -16.37
N ALA A 70 -8.88 -9.59 -17.58
CA ALA A 70 -10.31 -9.33 -17.76
C ALA A 70 -11.10 -10.63 -17.90
N ILE A 71 -12.23 -10.75 -17.19
CA ILE A 71 -13.19 -11.84 -17.39
C ILE A 71 -14.32 -11.34 -18.27
N VAL A 72 -14.43 -11.92 -19.47
CA VAL A 72 -15.39 -11.54 -20.51
C VAL A 72 -16.26 -12.73 -20.86
N GLY A 73 -17.52 -12.48 -21.20
CA GLY A 73 -18.47 -13.53 -21.61
C GLY A 73 -19.89 -13.00 -21.55
N ARG A 74 -20.82 -13.68 -22.23
CA ARG A 74 -22.25 -13.32 -22.18
C ARG A 74 -22.83 -13.43 -20.75
N PRO A 75 -24.01 -12.87 -20.46
CA PRO A 75 -24.68 -13.07 -19.17
C PRO A 75 -24.88 -14.55 -18.82
N ASN A 76 -24.90 -14.88 -17.53
CA ASN A 76 -25.20 -16.22 -16.99
C ASN A 76 -24.22 -17.37 -17.33
N VAL A 77 -23.06 -17.08 -17.94
CA VAL A 77 -21.99 -18.08 -18.16
C VAL A 77 -21.20 -18.42 -16.90
N GLY A 78 -21.42 -17.71 -15.79
CA GLY A 78 -20.75 -17.94 -14.52
C GLY A 78 -19.50 -17.09 -14.25
N LYS A 79 -19.38 -15.90 -14.87
CA LYS A 79 -18.28 -14.94 -14.64
C LYS A 79 -18.09 -14.59 -13.17
N SER A 80 -19.16 -14.14 -12.48
CA SER A 80 -19.07 -13.73 -11.07
C SER A 80 -18.78 -14.91 -10.13
N ALA A 81 -19.21 -16.13 -10.48
CA ALA A 81 -18.80 -17.33 -9.77
C ALA A 81 -17.30 -17.60 -9.92
N MET A 82 -16.74 -17.36 -11.12
CA MET A 82 -15.31 -17.47 -11.39
C MET A 82 -14.52 -16.43 -10.61
N VAL A 83 -14.95 -15.17 -10.62
CA VAL A 83 -14.35 -14.06 -9.85
C VAL A 83 -14.28 -14.42 -8.37
N ASN A 84 -15.41 -14.81 -7.77
CA ASN A 84 -15.47 -15.20 -6.37
C ASN A 84 -14.54 -16.38 -6.04
N ARG A 85 -14.43 -17.34 -6.96
CA ARG A 85 -13.54 -18.49 -6.78
C ARG A 85 -12.08 -18.07 -6.76
N ILE A 86 -11.69 -17.18 -7.68
CA ILE A 86 -10.32 -16.68 -7.81
C ILE A 86 -9.92 -15.84 -6.58
N LEU A 87 -10.83 -15.02 -6.04
CA LEU A 87 -10.52 -14.12 -4.92
C LEU A 87 -10.42 -14.81 -3.56
N GLY A 88 -10.87 -16.06 -3.41
CA GLY A 88 -10.75 -16.83 -2.15
C GLY A 88 -11.53 -16.27 -0.95
N ARG A 89 -12.22 -15.13 -1.10
CA ARG A 89 -13.06 -14.47 -0.09
C ARG A 89 -14.41 -14.08 -0.72
N ARG A 90 -15.49 -14.12 0.07
CA ARG A 90 -16.83 -13.65 -0.34
C ARG A 90 -16.90 -12.10 -0.34
N GLU A 91 -16.05 -11.43 -1.13
CA GLU A 91 -16.12 -9.97 -1.31
C GLU A 91 -17.03 -9.56 -2.49
N ALA A 92 -17.23 -10.41 -3.50
CA ALA A 92 -18.27 -10.11 -4.49
C ALA A 92 -19.63 -10.48 -3.86
N VAL A 93 -20.30 -9.47 -3.34
CA VAL A 93 -21.71 -9.56 -2.93
C VAL A 93 -22.50 -10.05 -4.13
N VAL A 94 -22.89 -11.34 -4.09
CA VAL A 94 -23.96 -11.89 -4.91
C VAL A 94 -25.26 -11.32 -4.32
N GLU A 95 -25.59 -10.09 -4.70
CA GLU A 95 -26.96 -9.61 -4.59
C GLU A 95 -27.59 -9.76 -5.98
N ASP A 96 -28.39 -10.82 -6.11
CA ASP A 96 -29.39 -10.99 -7.18
C ASP A 96 -30.54 -9.98 -6.97
N LYS A 97 -30.23 -8.67 -7.01
CA LYS A 97 -31.24 -7.60 -7.05
C LYS A 97 -31.13 -6.84 -8.38
N PRO A 98 -32.09 -7.04 -9.30
CA PRO A 98 -32.11 -6.31 -10.56
C PRO A 98 -32.36 -4.82 -10.32
N GLY A 99 -31.66 -3.94 -11.06
CA GLY A 99 -31.90 -2.48 -11.04
C GLY A 99 -30.78 -1.55 -10.54
N VAL A 100 -29.51 -1.96 -10.47
CA VAL A 100 -28.39 -1.03 -10.19
C VAL A 100 -27.32 -1.17 -11.26
N THR A 101 -27.14 -0.13 -12.07
CA THR A 101 -26.00 0.02 -12.99
C THR A 101 -24.71 0.01 -12.18
N ARG A 102 -24.04 -1.14 -12.11
CA ARG A 102 -22.74 -1.27 -11.45
C ARG A 102 -21.64 -0.93 -12.43
N ASP A 103 -20.92 0.14 -12.12
CA ASP A 103 -19.60 0.43 -12.70
C ASP A 103 -18.65 -0.77 -12.52
N ARG A 104 -17.69 -0.86 -13.44
CA ARG A 104 -16.70 -1.95 -13.56
C ARG A 104 -15.99 -2.18 -12.23
N VAL A 105 -15.98 -3.43 -11.76
CA VAL A 105 -15.36 -3.79 -10.49
C VAL A 105 -14.02 -4.46 -10.74
N SER A 106 -12.96 -3.80 -10.29
CA SER A 106 -11.59 -4.31 -10.29
C SER A 106 -11.26 -4.88 -8.91
N TYR A 107 -10.73 -6.09 -8.87
CA TYR A 107 -10.33 -6.78 -7.65
C TYR A 107 -8.83 -7.07 -7.67
N LYS A 108 -8.13 -6.89 -6.55
CA LYS A 108 -6.73 -7.31 -6.42
C LYS A 108 -6.71 -8.80 -6.06
N ALA A 109 -5.95 -9.59 -6.80
CA ALA A 109 -5.85 -11.04 -6.64
C ALA A 109 -4.38 -11.48 -6.55
N GLU A 110 -4.16 -12.65 -5.97
CA GLU A 110 -2.83 -13.26 -5.83
C GLU A 110 -2.94 -14.76 -6.14
N TRP A 111 -2.01 -15.26 -6.96
CA TRP A 111 -1.90 -16.68 -7.28
C TRP A 111 -0.42 -17.07 -7.41
N GLY A 112 0.01 -18.13 -6.72
CA GLY A 112 1.40 -18.61 -6.77
C GLY A 112 2.44 -17.55 -6.37
N GLY A 113 2.10 -16.67 -5.41
CA GLY A 113 2.95 -15.53 -4.99
C GLY A 113 2.97 -14.34 -5.96
N ARG A 114 2.21 -14.40 -7.06
CA ARG A 114 2.15 -13.34 -8.07
C ARG A 114 0.84 -12.56 -7.97
N ARG A 115 0.94 -11.25 -7.82
CA ARG A 115 -0.21 -10.33 -7.71
C ARG A 115 -0.67 -9.87 -9.08
N PHE A 116 -1.98 -9.74 -9.26
CA PHE A 116 -2.61 -9.29 -10.50
C PHE A 116 -3.94 -8.58 -10.20
N THR A 117 -4.47 -7.83 -11.17
CA THR A 117 -5.79 -7.20 -11.07
C THR A 117 -6.78 -8.01 -11.90
N LEU A 118 -7.92 -8.39 -11.29
CA LEU A 118 -9.02 -9.06 -11.96
C LEU A 118 -10.12 -8.05 -12.26
N VAL A 119 -10.52 -7.91 -13.53
CA VAL A 119 -11.59 -7.00 -13.94
C VAL A 119 -12.82 -7.83 -14.30
N ASP A 120 -13.90 -7.67 -13.55
CA ASP A 120 -15.21 -8.24 -13.91
C ASP A 120 -15.96 -7.25 -14.81
N THR A 121 -16.35 -7.73 -15.99
CA THR A 121 -17.18 -6.96 -16.92
C THR A 121 -18.65 -6.86 -16.50
N GLY A 122 -19.05 -7.55 -15.43
CA GLY A 122 -20.42 -7.55 -14.92
C GLY A 122 -21.35 -8.46 -15.74
N GLY A 123 -22.47 -8.87 -15.12
CA GLY A 123 -23.59 -9.51 -15.80
C GLY A 123 -24.54 -8.45 -16.35
N TRP A 124 -24.73 -8.39 -17.66
CA TRP A 124 -25.57 -7.39 -18.32
C TRP A 124 -27.07 -7.71 -18.18
N GLU A 125 -27.88 -6.74 -17.76
CA GLU A 125 -29.32 -6.70 -18.06
C GLU A 125 -29.55 -6.04 -19.43
N PRO A 126 -30.48 -6.55 -20.25
CA PRO A 126 -30.72 -6.03 -21.59
C PRO A 126 -31.60 -4.77 -21.57
N ASP A 127 -31.10 -3.66 -22.10
CA ASP A 127 -31.98 -2.63 -22.66
C ASP A 127 -32.50 -3.09 -24.03
N ALA A 128 -33.78 -2.83 -24.29
CA ALA A 128 -34.58 -3.41 -25.36
C ALA A 128 -34.19 -2.99 -26.81
N ILE A 129 -32.97 -2.50 -27.05
CA ILE A 129 -32.51 -2.10 -28.38
C ILE A 129 -31.04 -2.53 -28.56
N GLY A 130 -30.83 -3.70 -29.18
CA GLY A 130 -29.52 -4.11 -29.73
C GLY A 130 -28.54 -4.75 -28.75
N ILE A 131 -28.92 -5.88 -28.14
CA ILE A 131 -28.16 -6.65 -27.13
C ILE A 131 -26.73 -7.00 -27.60
N ASP A 132 -26.52 -7.38 -28.86
CA ASP A 132 -25.20 -7.81 -29.34
C ASP A 132 -24.18 -6.67 -29.44
N ARG A 133 -24.64 -5.43 -29.69
CA ARG A 133 -23.75 -4.28 -29.91
C ARG A 133 -23.25 -3.67 -28.59
N SER A 134 -24.11 -3.62 -27.57
CA SER A 134 -23.71 -3.14 -26.24
C SER A 134 -22.73 -4.11 -25.57
N VAL A 135 -23.00 -5.42 -25.67
CA VAL A 135 -22.11 -6.48 -25.17
C VAL A 135 -20.73 -6.42 -25.83
N ALA A 136 -20.69 -6.24 -27.16
CA ALA A 136 -19.43 -6.10 -27.89
C ALA A 136 -18.65 -4.84 -27.47
N MET A 137 -19.31 -3.68 -27.33
CA MET A 137 -18.64 -2.43 -26.94
C MET A 137 -18.04 -2.50 -25.53
N GLN A 138 -18.69 -3.19 -24.60
CA GLN A 138 -18.20 -3.28 -23.22
C GLN A 138 -17.10 -4.32 -23.05
N ALA A 139 -17.19 -5.42 -23.80
CA ALA A 139 -16.09 -6.35 -23.91
C ALA A 139 -14.88 -5.68 -24.59
N GLU A 140 -15.07 -4.84 -25.60
CA GLU A 140 -13.98 -4.08 -26.26
C GLU A 140 -13.21 -3.22 -25.25
N ILE A 141 -13.92 -2.44 -24.44
CA ILE A 141 -13.24 -1.57 -23.46
C ILE A 141 -12.56 -2.38 -22.34
N ALA A 142 -13.13 -3.51 -21.92
CA ALA A 142 -12.50 -4.38 -20.91
C ALA A 142 -11.25 -5.06 -21.47
N VAL A 143 -11.31 -5.47 -22.74
CA VAL A 143 -10.19 -6.04 -23.47
C VAL A 143 -9.10 -5.00 -23.61
N ASP A 144 -9.40 -3.76 -24.01
CA ASP A 144 -8.43 -2.67 -24.16
C ASP A 144 -7.64 -2.36 -22.89
N LEU A 145 -8.27 -2.53 -21.72
CA LEU A 145 -7.66 -2.28 -20.42
C LEU A 145 -7.00 -3.52 -19.78
N ALA A 146 -7.01 -4.68 -20.43
CA ALA A 146 -6.44 -5.92 -19.91
C ALA A 146 -5.14 -6.33 -20.60
N ASP A 147 -4.26 -7.04 -19.92
CA ASP A 147 -3.08 -7.68 -20.53
C ASP A 147 -3.42 -9.04 -21.11
N ALA A 148 -4.38 -9.73 -20.52
CA ALA A 148 -4.94 -10.98 -21.02
C ALA A 148 -6.44 -11.07 -20.73
N VAL A 149 -7.13 -11.90 -21.50
CA VAL A 149 -8.58 -12.05 -21.42
C VAL A 149 -8.94 -13.49 -21.14
N LEU A 150 -9.76 -13.69 -20.10
CA LEU A 150 -10.45 -14.93 -19.82
C LEU A 150 -11.84 -14.88 -20.47
N PHE A 151 -12.00 -15.54 -21.62
CA PHE A 151 -13.27 -15.58 -22.32
C PHE A 151 -14.09 -16.80 -21.88
N VAL A 152 -15.13 -16.56 -21.08
CA VAL A 152 -15.92 -17.59 -20.40
C VAL A 152 -17.18 -17.89 -21.20
N VAL A 153 -17.34 -19.17 -21.58
CA VAL A 153 -18.50 -19.71 -22.29
C VAL A 153 -19.11 -20.84 -21.45
N ASP A 154 -20.43 -20.95 -21.46
CA ASP A 154 -21.14 -22.06 -20.80
C ASP A 154 -21.14 -23.29 -21.71
N VAL A 155 -20.48 -24.37 -21.27
CA VAL A 155 -20.37 -25.61 -22.05
C VAL A 155 -21.73 -26.25 -22.36
N ASN A 156 -22.72 -26.09 -21.49
CA ASN A 156 -24.04 -26.71 -21.67
C ASN A 156 -24.86 -26.04 -22.78
N VAL A 157 -24.52 -24.80 -23.13
CA VAL A 157 -25.18 -24.03 -24.20
C VAL A 157 -24.38 -24.09 -25.49
N GLY A 158 -23.05 -24.14 -25.38
CA GLY A 158 -22.15 -24.05 -26.53
C GLY A 158 -21.99 -22.63 -27.06
N ALA A 159 -21.35 -22.51 -28.22
CA ALA A 159 -21.08 -21.24 -28.89
C ALA A 159 -22.38 -20.59 -29.43
N THR A 160 -22.58 -19.31 -29.12
CA THR A 160 -23.73 -18.52 -29.60
C THR A 160 -23.29 -17.37 -30.52
N ALA A 161 -24.24 -16.76 -31.24
CA ALA A 161 -23.96 -15.60 -32.10
C ALA A 161 -23.37 -14.41 -31.35
N THR A 162 -23.77 -14.21 -30.09
CA THR A 162 -23.20 -13.19 -29.19
C THR A 162 -21.75 -13.51 -28.84
N ASP A 163 -21.43 -14.80 -28.60
CA ASP A 163 -20.05 -15.23 -28.36
C ASP A 163 -19.19 -14.98 -29.61
N GLU A 164 -19.68 -15.33 -30.81
CA GLU A 164 -18.98 -15.07 -32.08
C GLU A 164 -18.72 -13.58 -32.33
N ALA A 165 -19.64 -12.70 -31.92
CA ALA A 165 -19.44 -11.25 -32.02
C ALA A 165 -18.28 -10.78 -31.12
N VAL A 166 -18.21 -11.29 -29.89
CA VAL A 166 -17.09 -11.01 -28.97
C VAL A 166 -15.79 -11.60 -29.51
N VAL A 167 -15.80 -12.82 -30.07
CA VAL A 167 -14.62 -13.44 -30.69
C VAL A 167 -14.02 -12.59 -31.80
N ARG A 168 -14.83 -11.99 -32.68
CA ARG A 168 -14.32 -11.11 -33.75
C ARG A 168 -13.50 -9.94 -33.18
N MET A 169 -13.98 -9.33 -32.11
CA MET A 169 -13.30 -8.22 -31.43
C MET A 169 -12.09 -8.69 -30.62
N LEU A 170 -12.17 -9.85 -29.93
CA LEU A 170 -11.02 -10.47 -29.25
C LEU A 170 -9.87 -10.80 -30.20
N ARG A 171 -10.17 -11.22 -31.44
CA ARG A 171 -9.14 -11.44 -32.47
C ARG A 171 -8.49 -10.15 -32.95
N ALA A 172 -9.26 -9.07 -33.03
CA ALA A 172 -8.76 -7.76 -33.46
C ALA A 172 -7.87 -7.08 -32.40
N SER A 173 -8.02 -7.42 -31.12
CA SER A 173 -7.24 -6.80 -30.03
C SER A 173 -5.80 -7.29 -29.93
N HIS A 174 -5.45 -8.41 -30.58
CA HIS A 174 -4.14 -9.07 -30.52
C HIS A 174 -3.67 -9.47 -29.11
N LYS A 175 -4.56 -9.48 -28.11
CA LYS A 175 -4.22 -9.85 -26.74
C LYS A 175 -4.27 -11.36 -26.53
N PRO A 176 -3.49 -11.92 -25.58
CA PRO A 176 -3.64 -13.30 -25.15
C PRO A 176 -5.08 -13.57 -24.66
N VAL A 177 -5.77 -14.52 -25.29
CA VAL A 177 -7.12 -14.95 -24.89
C VAL A 177 -7.06 -16.40 -24.44
N ILE A 178 -7.66 -16.69 -23.29
CA ILE A 178 -7.87 -18.04 -22.78
C ILE A 178 -9.37 -18.31 -22.84
N LEU A 179 -9.75 -19.25 -23.70
CA LEU A 179 -11.13 -19.70 -23.84
C LEU A 179 -11.45 -20.69 -22.71
N VAL A 180 -12.44 -20.36 -21.88
CA VAL A 180 -12.85 -21.17 -20.72
C VAL A 180 -14.23 -21.75 -20.97
N ALA A 181 -14.32 -23.07 -21.01
CA ALA A 181 -15.56 -23.83 -21.03
C ALA A 181 -16.04 -24.04 -19.59
N ASN A 182 -16.81 -23.07 -19.07
CA ASN A 182 -17.29 -23.09 -17.70
C ASN A 182 -18.53 -23.99 -17.54
N LYS A 183 -18.82 -24.38 -16.29
CA LYS A 183 -19.84 -25.37 -15.92
C LYS A 183 -19.53 -26.79 -16.43
N SER A 184 -18.24 -27.08 -16.62
CA SER A 184 -17.74 -28.44 -16.87
C SER A 184 -17.60 -29.18 -15.54
N ASP A 185 -18.71 -29.70 -15.05
CA ASP A 185 -18.82 -30.29 -13.71
C ASP A 185 -18.31 -31.74 -13.66
N ASP A 186 -18.18 -32.41 -14.82
CA ASP A 186 -17.75 -33.80 -14.94
C ASP A 186 -16.90 -34.06 -16.19
N ALA A 187 -16.31 -35.25 -16.28
CA ALA A 187 -15.44 -35.65 -17.38
C ALA A 187 -16.15 -35.79 -18.73
N ARG A 188 -17.48 -35.93 -18.77
CA ARG A 188 -18.23 -35.96 -20.04
C ARG A 188 -18.35 -34.55 -20.60
N LYS A 189 -18.63 -33.56 -19.75
CA LYS A 189 -18.65 -32.15 -20.14
C LYS A 189 -17.28 -31.64 -20.59
N ASP A 190 -16.19 -32.20 -20.04
CA ASP A 190 -14.84 -31.90 -20.52
C ASP A 190 -14.68 -32.28 -22.02
N LEU A 191 -15.35 -33.34 -22.49
CA LEU A 191 -15.38 -33.72 -23.91
C LEU A 191 -16.31 -32.80 -24.72
N GLU A 192 -17.42 -32.35 -24.15
CA GLU A 192 -18.37 -31.43 -24.80
C GLU A 192 -17.78 -30.04 -25.04
N ALA A 193 -16.80 -29.63 -24.22
CA ALA A 193 -16.00 -28.43 -24.43
C ALA A 193 -15.36 -28.41 -25.83
N ALA A 194 -15.13 -29.58 -26.44
CA ALA A 194 -14.56 -29.68 -27.78
C ALA A 194 -15.38 -28.96 -28.86
N SER A 195 -16.68 -28.81 -28.67
CA SER A 195 -17.54 -28.05 -29.59
C SER A 195 -17.09 -26.58 -29.73
N LEU A 196 -16.43 -26.03 -28.72
CA LEU A 196 -15.99 -24.63 -28.67
C LEU A 196 -14.72 -24.36 -29.50
N TRP A 197 -14.04 -25.39 -30.04
CA TRP A 197 -12.97 -25.18 -31.03
C TRP A 197 -13.47 -24.42 -32.26
N SER A 198 -14.77 -24.49 -32.56
CA SER A 198 -15.43 -23.72 -33.62
C SER A 198 -15.27 -22.20 -33.48
N LEU A 199 -15.09 -21.69 -32.26
CA LEU A 199 -14.80 -20.28 -31.99
C LEU A 199 -13.39 -19.87 -32.45
N GLY A 200 -12.49 -20.83 -32.67
CA GLY A 200 -11.13 -20.62 -33.18
C GLY A 200 -10.31 -19.65 -32.34
N LEU A 201 -10.36 -19.81 -31.02
CA LEU A 201 -9.53 -19.09 -30.04
C LEU A 201 -8.46 -19.99 -29.40
N GLY A 202 -8.23 -21.18 -29.96
CA GLY A 202 -7.35 -22.21 -29.39
C GLY A 202 -8.12 -23.31 -28.66
N GLU A 203 -7.39 -24.09 -27.86
CA GLU A 203 -7.95 -25.16 -27.04
C GLU A 203 -8.87 -24.60 -25.94
N PRO A 204 -10.15 -25.01 -25.86
CA PRO A 204 -11.05 -24.60 -24.79
C PRO A 204 -10.65 -25.29 -23.50
N PHE A 205 -10.43 -24.50 -22.45
CA PHE A 205 -10.03 -24.98 -21.13
C PHE A 205 -11.28 -25.31 -20.29
N PRO A 206 -11.54 -26.59 -19.96
CA PRO A 206 -12.72 -26.97 -19.19
C PRO A 206 -12.54 -26.62 -17.71
N ALA A 207 -13.52 -25.92 -17.14
CA ALA A 207 -13.52 -25.54 -15.72
C ALA A 207 -14.93 -25.53 -15.13
N SER A 208 -15.02 -25.62 -13.80
CA SER A 208 -16.27 -25.35 -13.07
C SER A 208 -16.00 -24.37 -11.93
N ALA A 209 -16.41 -23.11 -12.11
CA ALA A 209 -16.30 -22.10 -11.07
C ALA A 209 -17.08 -22.48 -9.79
N LEU A 210 -18.25 -23.10 -9.97
CA LEU A 210 -19.14 -23.49 -8.88
C LEU A 210 -18.52 -24.61 -8.01
N HIS A 211 -17.89 -25.60 -8.63
CA HIS A 211 -17.28 -26.72 -7.92
C HIS A 211 -15.77 -26.57 -7.69
N GLY A 212 -15.15 -25.53 -8.26
CA GLY A 212 -13.70 -25.28 -8.17
C GLY A 212 -12.84 -26.21 -9.03
N ARG A 213 -13.44 -26.97 -9.95
CA ARG A 213 -12.73 -27.93 -10.81
C ARG A 213 -11.87 -27.19 -11.85
N ASN A 214 -10.60 -27.58 -11.95
CA ASN A 214 -9.58 -27.05 -12.86
C ASN A 214 -9.32 -25.53 -12.79
N VAL A 215 -9.81 -24.84 -11.75
CA VAL A 215 -9.60 -23.38 -11.63
C VAL A 215 -8.16 -23.05 -11.25
N ALA A 216 -7.48 -23.92 -10.48
CA ALA A 216 -6.07 -23.79 -10.16
C ALA A 216 -5.21 -23.87 -11.44
N ASP A 217 -5.39 -24.94 -12.21
CA ASP A 217 -4.68 -25.16 -13.48
C ASP A 217 -4.96 -24.04 -14.50
N LEU A 218 -6.21 -23.52 -14.51
CA LEU A 218 -6.57 -22.36 -15.31
C LEU A 218 -5.79 -21.11 -14.89
N LEU A 219 -5.63 -20.85 -13.59
CA LEU A 219 -4.86 -19.72 -13.08
C LEU A 219 -3.37 -19.88 -13.36
N ASP A 220 -2.83 -21.09 -13.25
CA ASP A 220 -1.45 -21.38 -13.67
C ASP A 220 -1.25 -21.03 -15.15
N LEU A 221 -2.15 -21.46 -16.02
CA LEU A 221 -2.15 -21.08 -17.44
C LEU A 221 -2.24 -19.56 -17.61
N CYS A 222 -3.13 -18.88 -16.89
CA CYS A 222 -3.26 -17.41 -16.93
C CYS A 222 -1.93 -16.73 -16.57
N MET A 223 -1.24 -17.20 -15.52
CA MET A 223 0.04 -16.64 -15.10
C MET A 223 1.11 -16.81 -16.18
N THR A 224 1.11 -17.90 -16.97
CA THR A 224 2.05 -18.03 -18.10
C THR A 224 1.81 -17.03 -19.23
N LYS A 225 0.58 -16.50 -19.36
CA LYS A 225 0.18 -15.57 -20.42
C LYS A 225 0.24 -14.10 -20.00
N LEU A 226 0.10 -13.82 -18.71
CA LEU A 226 0.22 -12.46 -18.19
C LEU A 226 1.69 -12.00 -18.20
N PRO A 227 1.98 -10.74 -18.53
CA PRO A 227 3.32 -10.18 -18.40
C PRO A 227 3.68 -9.93 -16.92
N ALA A 228 4.97 -9.90 -16.58
CA ALA A 228 5.42 -9.65 -15.20
C ALA A 228 5.02 -8.24 -14.72
N VAL A 229 5.00 -7.27 -15.64
CA VAL A 229 4.51 -5.90 -15.47
C VAL A 229 3.50 -5.65 -16.56
N SER A 230 2.36 -5.05 -16.21
CA SER A 230 1.31 -4.73 -17.18
C SER A 230 1.83 -3.84 -18.30
N THR A 231 1.40 -4.15 -19.52
CA THR A 231 1.63 -3.35 -20.74
C THR A 231 0.52 -2.32 -20.96
N VAL A 232 -0.61 -2.46 -20.26
CA VAL A 232 -1.82 -1.64 -20.45
C VAL A 232 -2.19 -0.83 -19.21
N ALA A 233 -1.92 -1.36 -18.02
CA ALA A 233 -2.03 -0.60 -16.79
C ALA A 233 -0.85 0.35 -16.75
N LYS A 234 -1.15 1.64 -16.67
CA LYS A 234 -0.15 2.65 -16.34
C LYS A 234 0.44 2.27 -14.98
N GLN A 235 1.73 2.48 -14.80
CA GLN A 235 2.32 2.52 -13.46
C GLN A 235 1.40 3.39 -12.59
N GLU A 236 0.88 2.83 -11.49
CA GLU A 236 0.04 3.60 -10.56
C GLU A 236 0.94 4.65 -9.88
N ILE A 237 1.10 5.81 -10.53
CA ILE A 237 1.16 7.08 -9.82
C ILE A 237 -0.25 7.64 -9.83
N GLY A 238 -0.81 7.89 -8.65
CA GLY A 238 -1.72 9.02 -8.48
C GLY A 238 -3.20 8.69 -8.53
N GLY A 239 -3.73 8.30 -7.38
CA GLY A 239 -4.91 8.98 -6.84
C GLY A 239 -4.44 10.07 -5.86
N PRO A 240 -5.33 11.00 -5.46
CA PRO A 240 -5.06 11.90 -4.34
C PRO A 240 -4.54 11.11 -3.13
N ARG A 241 -3.40 11.51 -2.53
CA ARG A 241 -2.75 10.80 -1.41
C ARG A 241 -3.76 10.54 -0.29
N ARG A 242 -3.66 9.38 0.35
CA ARG A 242 -4.70 8.89 1.27
C ARG A 242 -4.39 9.28 2.71
N VAL A 243 -5.32 9.99 3.33
CA VAL A 243 -5.17 10.58 4.67
C VAL A 243 -6.22 9.99 5.63
N ALA A 244 -5.79 9.43 6.75
CA ALA A 244 -6.67 9.10 7.87
C ALA A 244 -6.70 10.25 8.88
N ILE A 245 -7.88 10.71 9.29
CA ILE A 245 -8.01 11.66 10.42
C ILE A 245 -8.39 10.89 11.67
N LEU A 246 -7.46 10.88 12.63
CA LEU A 246 -7.59 10.15 13.89
C LEU A 246 -7.59 11.11 15.08
N GLY A 247 -7.95 10.59 16.26
CA GLY A 247 -8.01 11.36 17.50
C GLY A 247 -9.24 11.01 18.34
N ARG A 248 -9.23 11.40 19.61
CA ARG A 248 -10.31 11.15 20.57
C ARG A 248 -11.66 11.74 20.16
N PRO A 249 -12.79 11.29 20.72
CA PRO A 249 -14.07 11.97 20.56
C PRO A 249 -13.96 13.48 20.85
N ASN A 250 -14.71 14.32 20.12
CA ASN A 250 -14.84 15.78 20.35
C ASN A 250 -13.57 16.66 20.18
N VAL A 251 -12.43 16.10 19.77
CA VAL A 251 -11.20 16.87 19.45
C VAL A 251 -11.33 17.75 18.19
N GLY A 252 -12.41 17.60 17.42
CA GLY A 252 -12.71 18.45 16.24
C GLY A 252 -12.44 17.83 14.87
N LYS A 253 -12.32 16.50 14.77
CA LYS A 253 -12.17 15.76 13.49
C LYS A 253 -13.26 16.07 12.46
N SER A 254 -14.52 16.09 12.88
CA SER A 254 -15.65 16.40 11.98
C SER A 254 -15.64 17.86 11.54
N SER A 255 -15.26 18.77 12.45
CA SER A 255 -15.07 20.18 12.10
C SER A 255 -13.95 20.35 11.08
N LEU A 256 -12.86 19.59 11.24
CA LEU A 256 -11.73 19.60 10.31
C LEU A 256 -12.19 19.18 8.91
N LEU A 257 -12.83 18.01 8.79
CA LEU A 257 -13.36 17.51 7.52
C LEU A 257 -14.40 18.44 6.89
N ASN A 258 -15.35 18.96 7.67
CA ASN A 258 -16.39 19.84 7.13
C ASN A 258 -15.81 21.17 6.64
N LYS A 259 -14.79 21.69 7.32
CA LYS A 259 -14.15 22.95 6.95
C LYS A 259 -13.28 22.77 5.71
N THR A 260 -12.47 21.71 5.66
CA THR A 260 -11.66 21.40 4.47
C THR A 260 -12.55 21.08 3.26
N ALA A 261 -13.65 20.35 3.44
CA ALA A 261 -14.62 20.07 2.37
C ALA A 261 -15.48 21.27 1.95
N GLY A 262 -15.54 22.33 2.78
CA GLY A 262 -16.41 23.49 2.60
C GLY A 262 -15.71 24.74 2.05
N GLU A 263 -14.39 24.89 2.25
CA GLU A 263 -13.62 26.05 1.77
C GLU A 263 -13.01 25.86 0.39
N GLU A 264 -12.79 24.63 -0.05
CA GLU A 264 -12.31 24.30 -1.39
C GLU A 264 -13.21 23.22 -1.97
N ARG A 265 -13.68 23.45 -3.21
CA ARG A 265 -14.74 22.69 -3.86
C ARG A 265 -14.48 21.19 -3.69
N VAL A 266 -15.50 20.42 -3.29
CA VAL A 266 -15.53 18.98 -3.56
C VAL A 266 -15.39 18.84 -5.07
N VAL A 267 -14.18 18.59 -5.56
CA VAL A 267 -13.94 18.33 -6.96
C VAL A 267 -14.59 16.99 -7.24
N VAL A 268 -15.79 17.02 -7.82
CA VAL A 268 -16.32 15.86 -8.53
C VAL A 268 -15.43 15.71 -9.76
N ASN A 269 -14.26 15.10 -9.60
CA ASN A 269 -13.43 14.80 -10.74
C ASN A 269 -14.02 13.55 -11.38
N GLU A 270 -14.73 13.73 -12.49
CA GLU A 270 -15.28 12.67 -13.34
C GLU A 270 -14.18 11.88 -14.09
N LEU A 271 -12.94 11.90 -13.60
CA LEU A 271 -11.85 11.09 -14.12
C LEU A 271 -12.13 9.61 -13.82
N ALA A 272 -12.74 8.95 -14.80
CA ALA A 272 -12.93 7.52 -14.85
C ALA A 272 -11.60 6.80 -14.57
N GLY A 273 -11.49 6.14 -13.41
CA GLY A 273 -10.28 5.39 -13.06
C GLY A 273 -10.00 5.18 -11.57
N THR A 274 -10.72 5.83 -10.65
CA THR A 274 -10.52 5.59 -9.21
C THR A 274 -11.49 4.52 -8.68
N THR A 275 -10.98 3.50 -7.99
CA THR A 275 -11.80 2.62 -7.13
C THR A 275 -12.41 3.45 -6.03
N ARG A 276 -13.63 3.94 -6.24
CA ARG A 276 -14.36 4.73 -5.25
C ARG A 276 -14.91 3.78 -4.19
N ASP A 277 -14.25 3.73 -3.04
CA ASP A 277 -14.90 3.25 -1.82
C ASP A 277 -16.03 4.25 -1.50
N PRO A 278 -17.29 3.81 -1.32
CA PRO A 278 -18.43 4.71 -1.05
C PRO A 278 -18.35 5.46 0.30
N VAL A 279 -17.24 5.27 1.03
CA VAL A 279 -16.98 5.75 2.40
C VAL A 279 -15.82 6.76 2.45
N ASP A 280 -15.05 6.90 1.36
CA ASP A 280 -13.90 7.81 1.26
C ASP A 280 -14.34 9.16 0.63
N GLU A 281 -13.75 10.27 1.07
CA GLU A 281 -14.04 11.62 0.57
C GLU A 281 -12.81 12.26 -0.06
N GLN A 282 -12.95 12.79 -1.27
CA GLN A 282 -11.90 13.60 -1.90
C GLN A 282 -12.11 15.08 -1.56
N VAL A 283 -11.07 15.72 -1.07
CA VAL A 283 -11.09 17.11 -0.62
C VAL A 283 -9.86 17.82 -1.18
N GLU A 284 -10.07 18.99 -1.77
CA GLU A 284 -8.98 19.88 -2.15
C GLU A 284 -8.57 20.70 -0.91
N ILE A 285 -7.27 20.76 -0.61
CA ILE A 285 -6.71 21.62 0.44
C ILE A 285 -5.47 22.29 -0.16
N ALA A 286 -5.41 23.63 -0.08
CA ALA A 286 -4.33 24.44 -0.61
C ALA A 286 -3.98 24.09 -2.08
N GLY A 287 -5.00 23.80 -2.90
CA GLY A 287 -4.82 23.48 -4.32
C GLY A 287 -4.34 22.05 -4.62
N ARG A 288 -4.27 21.17 -3.62
CA ARG A 288 -3.99 19.73 -3.82
C ARG A 288 -5.18 18.89 -3.39
N VAL A 289 -5.54 17.91 -4.21
CA VAL A 289 -6.59 16.95 -3.86
C VAL A 289 -6.00 15.88 -2.94
N TRP A 290 -6.75 15.52 -1.89
CA TRP A 290 -6.45 14.47 -0.92
C TRP A 290 -7.64 13.51 -0.81
N THR A 291 -7.39 12.23 -0.56
CA THR A 291 -8.45 11.25 -0.26
C THR A 291 -8.49 10.99 1.24
N PHE A 292 -9.52 11.47 1.92
CA PHE A 292 -9.77 11.13 3.32
C PHE A 292 -10.47 9.79 3.44
N VAL A 293 -9.87 8.86 4.18
CA VAL A 293 -10.37 7.49 4.31
C VAL A 293 -11.33 7.33 5.50
N ASP A 294 -12.34 6.48 5.35
CA ASP A 294 -13.33 6.13 6.40
C ASP A 294 -14.04 7.35 7.05
N THR A 295 -14.48 8.31 6.23
CA THR A 295 -15.13 9.54 6.73
C THR A 295 -16.55 9.33 7.26
N ALA A 296 -17.21 8.22 6.89
CA ALA A 296 -18.56 7.92 7.35
C ALA A 296 -18.64 7.74 8.88
N GLY A 297 -17.56 7.28 9.52
CA GLY A 297 -17.44 7.21 10.98
C GLY A 297 -17.37 8.59 11.65
N ILE A 298 -16.82 9.59 10.95
CA ILE A 298 -16.68 10.96 11.43
C ILE A 298 -18.00 11.73 11.29
N ARG A 299 -18.80 11.46 10.25
CA ARG A 299 -20.13 12.07 10.05
C ARG A 299 -21.24 11.43 10.91
N LYS A 300 -21.25 10.10 11.11
CA LYS A 300 -22.29 9.41 11.92
C LYS A 300 -22.23 9.72 13.43
N ARG A 301 -21.12 10.28 13.93
CA ARG A 301 -20.95 10.62 15.36
C ARG A 301 -21.73 11.85 15.83
N VAL A 302 -22.45 12.54 14.96
CA VAL A 302 -23.35 13.64 15.35
C VAL A 302 -24.58 13.13 16.16
N HIS A 303 -24.92 11.84 16.09
CA HIS A 303 -26.21 11.36 16.65
C HIS A 303 -26.17 10.22 17.69
N LEU A 304 -25.02 9.61 17.99
CA LEU A 304 -24.96 8.50 18.95
C LEU A 304 -23.84 8.71 19.97
N GLN A 305 -24.23 9.32 21.09
CA GLN A 305 -23.43 9.32 22.32
C GLN A 305 -23.76 8.03 23.09
N GLN A 306 -22.71 7.25 23.40
CA GLN A 306 -22.62 6.14 24.37
C GLN A 306 -22.38 4.74 23.77
N GLY A 307 -21.26 4.13 24.20
CA GLY A 307 -21.09 2.67 24.26
C GLY A 307 -20.34 1.95 23.14
N ALA A 308 -19.28 2.50 22.53
CA ALA A 308 -18.60 1.83 21.42
C ALA A 308 -17.07 2.02 21.32
N ASP A 309 -16.33 1.84 22.42
CA ASP A 309 -14.86 1.91 22.40
C ASP A 309 -14.23 0.75 21.59
N PHE A 310 -14.81 -0.45 21.65
CA PHE A 310 -14.33 -1.62 20.91
C PHE A 310 -14.52 -1.52 19.38
N TYR A 311 -15.62 -0.89 18.93
CA TYR A 311 -15.86 -0.66 17.51
C TYR A 311 -15.10 0.56 16.96
N ALA A 312 -14.55 1.41 17.84
CA ALA A 312 -13.71 2.53 17.43
C ALA A 312 -12.30 2.05 17.02
N SER A 313 -11.71 1.09 17.73
CA SER A 313 -10.36 0.58 17.41
C SER A 313 -10.31 -0.21 16.09
N LEU A 314 -11.29 -1.08 15.82
CA LEU A 314 -11.37 -1.83 14.56
C LEU A 314 -11.51 -0.91 13.34
N ARG A 315 -12.26 0.19 13.47
CA ARG A 315 -12.38 1.20 12.39
C ARG A 315 -11.09 2.01 12.21
N THR A 316 -10.44 2.39 13.30
CA THR A 316 -9.13 3.06 13.23
C THR A 316 -8.10 2.20 12.49
N SER A 317 -8.05 0.90 12.74
CA SER A 317 -7.15 -0.03 12.02
C SER A 317 -7.48 -0.12 10.53
N ALA A 318 -8.76 -0.27 10.17
CA ALA A 318 -9.18 -0.33 8.77
C ALA A 318 -8.91 0.98 8.01
N ALA A 319 -9.06 2.13 8.67
CA ALA A 319 -8.69 3.42 8.10
C ALA A 319 -7.17 3.52 7.89
N LEU A 320 -6.36 3.06 8.86
CA LEU A 320 -4.90 3.06 8.75
C LEU A 320 -4.36 2.10 7.68
N GLU A 321 -4.99 0.94 7.48
CA GLU A 321 -4.63 0.02 6.39
C GLU A 321 -4.77 0.66 5.01
N LYS A 322 -5.74 1.57 4.89
CA LYS A 322 -6.06 2.29 3.66
C LYS A 322 -5.26 3.59 3.49
N ALA A 323 -4.89 4.26 4.57
CA ALA A 323 -4.16 5.53 4.53
C ALA A 323 -2.67 5.37 4.26
N GLU A 324 -2.03 6.40 3.73
CA GLU A 324 -0.58 6.52 3.64
C GLU A 324 -0.04 7.36 4.80
N VAL A 325 -0.79 8.38 5.18
CA VAL A 325 -0.50 9.30 6.29
C VAL A 325 -1.69 9.42 7.23
N ALA A 326 -1.42 9.46 8.52
CA ALA A 326 -2.40 9.72 9.56
C ALA A 326 -2.20 11.11 10.15
N VAL A 327 -3.28 11.89 10.18
CA VAL A 327 -3.36 13.15 10.93
C VAL A 327 -4.01 12.85 12.27
N VAL A 328 -3.22 12.88 13.34
CA VAL A 328 -3.73 12.72 14.71
C VAL A 328 -4.10 14.09 15.25
N VAL A 329 -5.39 14.30 15.47
CA VAL A 329 -5.95 15.57 15.97
C VAL A 329 -5.98 15.56 17.49
N ILE A 330 -5.26 16.49 18.10
CA ILE A 330 -5.15 16.67 19.55
C ILE A 330 -5.83 17.99 19.94
N ASP A 331 -6.64 17.96 20.99
CA ASP A 331 -7.28 19.16 21.55
C ASP A 331 -6.31 19.88 22.50
N VAL A 332 -5.91 21.11 22.19
CA VAL A 332 -4.95 21.87 23.02
C VAL A 332 -5.54 22.42 24.31
N THR A 333 -6.87 22.46 24.43
CA THR A 333 -7.57 22.97 25.62
C THR A 333 -7.57 21.98 26.77
N GLU A 334 -7.33 20.70 26.47
CA GLU A 334 -7.23 19.61 27.42
C GLU A 334 -5.79 19.10 27.52
N GLN A 335 -5.47 18.37 28.58
CA GLN A 335 -4.19 17.65 28.70
C GLN A 335 -4.12 16.52 27.66
N ILE A 336 -2.90 16.24 27.17
CA ILE A 336 -2.65 15.07 26.32
C ILE A 336 -3.04 13.81 27.11
N SER A 337 -3.99 13.05 26.57
CA SER A 337 -4.53 11.88 27.27
C SER A 337 -3.82 10.59 26.86
N THR A 338 -3.97 9.56 27.69
CA THR A 338 -3.51 8.19 27.36
C THR A 338 -4.14 7.64 26.08
N GLN A 339 -5.34 8.09 25.71
CA GLN A 339 -5.98 7.66 24.47
C GLN A 339 -5.39 8.38 23.24
N ASP A 340 -4.89 9.60 23.39
CA ASP A 340 -4.15 10.28 22.31
C ASP A 340 -2.85 9.52 22.02
N LEU A 341 -2.11 9.15 23.08
CA LEU A 341 -0.88 8.34 22.97
C LEU A 341 -1.14 6.98 22.30
N ARG A 342 -2.19 6.26 22.72
CA ARG A 342 -2.55 4.96 22.10
C ARG A 342 -2.89 5.08 20.62
N ILE A 343 -3.50 6.20 20.20
CA ILE A 343 -3.80 6.42 18.78
C ILE A 343 -2.50 6.66 18.01
N ILE A 344 -1.56 7.42 18.57
CA ILE A 344 -0.23 7.62 17.99
C ILE A 344 0.51 6.29 17.86
N ASP A 345 0.55 5.48 18.93
CA ASP A 345 1.18 4.16 18.92
C ASP A 345 0.63 3.27 17.81
N LEU A 346 -0.69 3.27 17.62
CA LEU A 346 -1.33 2.50 16.55
C LEU A 346 -0.91 2.98 15.15
N VAL A 347 -0.70 4.28 14.95
CA VAL A 347 -0.15 4.82 13.69
C VAL A 347 1.27 4.28 13.47
N LEU A 348 2.12 4.32 14.50
CA LEU A 348 3.50 3.84 14.43
C LEU A 348 3.56 2.34 14.12
N GLU A 349 2.74 1.53 14.80
CA GLU A 349 2.62 0.09 14.57
C GLU A 349 2.14 -0.23 13.15
N SER A 350 1.26 0.61 12.59
CA SER A 350 0.79 0.46 11.21
C SER A 350 1.80 0.88 10.15
N GLY A 351 2.92 1.50 10.54
CA GLY A 351 3.97 1.94 9.64
C GLY A 351 3.57 3.10 8.72
N ARG A 352 2.53 3.87 9.08
CA ARG A 352 2.07 5.03 8.30
C ARG A 352 2.80 6.30 8.71
N ALA A 353 2.89 7.24 7.78
CA ALA A 353 3.37 8.58 8.09
C ALA A 353 2.45 9.26 9.13
N LEU A 354 3.00 10.15 9.95
CA LEU A 354 2.34 10.77 11.08
C LEU A 354 2.48 12.30 11.01
N VAL A 355 1.34 12.99 11.10
CA VAL A 355 1.25 14.44 11.31
C VAL A 355 0.42 14.70 12.56
N LEU A 356 0.92 15.54 13.46
CA LEU A 356 0.24 15.95 14.68
C LEU A 356 -0.47 17.28 14.46
N ALA A 357 -1.81 17.27 14.54
CA ALA A 357 -2.62 18.46 14.38
C ALA A 357 -3.15 18.95 15.74
N PHE A 358 -2.55 20.01 16.27
CA PHE A 358 -2.97 20.65 17.51
C PHE A 358 -4.13 21.61 17.21
N ASN A 359 -5.35 21.14 17.49
CA ASN A 359 -6.59 21.80 17.16
C ASN A 359 -7.18 22.61 18.33
N LYS A 360 -8.07 23.55 18.01
CA LYS A 360 -8.64 24.57 18.92
C LYS A 360 -7.61 25.59 19.40
N TRP A 361 -6.60 25.86 18.58
CA TRP A 361 -5.55 26.83 18.89
C TRP A 361 -6.08 28.26 19.17
N ASP A 362 -7.26 28.60 18.65
CA ASP A 362 -7.98 29.85 18.91
C ASP A 362 -8.44 30.03 20.36
N LEU A 363 -8.50 28.94 21.13
CA LEU A 363 -8.93 28.92 22.54
C LEU A 363 -7.75 28.87 23.52
N LEU A 364 -6.52 28.89 23.03
CA LEU A 364 -5.32 28.72 23.85
C LEU A 364 -4.89 30.06 24.48
N ASP A 365 -4.74 30.08 25.80
CA ASP A 365 -4.13 31.19 26.54
C ASP A 365 -2.63 30.94 26.81
N ASP A 366 -1.92 31.97 27.28
CA ASP A 366 -0.46 31.92 27.50
C ASP A 366 -0.07 30.90 28.58
N ASP A 367 -0.90 30.69 29.60
CA ASP A 367 -0.61 29.75 30.67
C ASP A 367 -0.78 28.32 30.18
N ARG A 368 -1.92 27.98 29.57
CA ARG A 368 -2.16 26.66 28.97
C ARG A 368 -1.11 26.34 27.92
N ARG A 369 -0.67 27.31 27.12
CA ARG A 369 0.42 27.12 26.16
C ARG A 369 1.71 26.62 26.83
N ARG A 370 2.12 27.20 27.95
CA ARG A 370 3.32 26.74 28.69
C ARG A 370 3.16 25.34 29.29
N TYR A 371 1.95 24.94 29.67
CA TYR A 371 1.67 23.56 30.11
C TYR A 371 1.73 22.60 28.93
N LEU A 372 1.10 22.97 27.81
CA LEU A 372 1.09 22.15 26.59
C LEU A 372 2.51 21.88 26.07
N GLU A 373 3.39 22.88 26.00
CA GLU A 373 4.77 22.66 25.54
C GLU A 373 5.51 21.63 26.43
N ARG A 374 5.29 21.67 27.75
CA ARG A 374 5.87 20.67 28.67
C ARG A 374 5.26 19.28 28.48
N GLU A 375 3.95 19.20 28.26
CA GLU A 375 3.28 17.92 27.95
C GLU A 375 3.81 17.33 26.64
N ILE A 376 4.02 18.16 25.61
CA ILE A 376 4.58 17.74 24.33
C ILE A 376 6.01 17.20 24.51
N GLU A 377 6.86 17.90 25.28
CA GLU A 377 8.23 17.47 25.56
C GLU A 377 8.28 16.17 26.39
N GLN A 378 7.31 15.95 27.30
CA GLN A 378 7.30 14.77 28.16
C GLN A 378 6.66 13.55 27.48
N ASP A 379 5.50 13.74 26.85
CA ASP A 379 4.65 12.65 26.39
C ASP A 379 4.86 12.33 24.91
N LEU A 380 5.30 13.30 24.09
CA LEU A 380 5.43 13.15 22.63
C LEU A 380 6.87 13.17 22.11
N ASP A 381 7.86 13.09 23.01
CA ASP A 381 9.29 13.08 22.65
C ASP A 381 9.66 11.96 21.66
N HIS A 382 9.10 10.77 21.88
CA HIS A 382 9.29 9.59 21.03
C HIS A 382 8.78 9.76 19.58
N VAL A 383 7.93 10.77 19.35
CA VAL A 383 7.43 11.21 18.02
C VAL A 383 7.80 12.67 17.71
N SER A 384 8.87 13.19 18.31
CA SER A 384 9.38 14.54 18.05
C SER A 384 9.68 14.82 16.57
N TRP A 385 9.99 13.77 15.80
CA TRP A 385 10.19 13.80 14.35
C TRP A 385 8.91 14.02 13.53
N ALA A 386 7.72 13.92 14.13
CA ALA A 386 6.45 14.13 13.43
C ALA A 386 6.11 15.63 13.31
N PRO A 387 5.80 16.15 12.11
CA PRO A 387 5.40 17.53 11.91
C PRO A 387 4.21 17.92 12.80
N ARG A 388 4.35 19.08 13.45
CA ARG A 388 3.32 19.66 14.32
C ARG A 388 2.64 20.83 13.63
N VAL A 389 1.33 20.76 13.47
CA VAL A 389 0.54 21.82 12.83
C VAL A 389 -0.50 22.36 13.81
N ASN A 390 -0.39 23.65 14.10
CA ASN A 390 -1.29 24.35 15.01
C ASN A 390 -2.46 24.96 14.23
N ILE A 391 -3.66 24.41 14.43
CA ILE A 391 -4.85 24.72 13.63
C ILE A 391 -6.07 25.09 14.48
N SER A 392 -7.08 25.65 13.84
CA SER A 392 -8.40 25.83 14.44
C SER A 392 -9.47 25.43 13.43
N ALA A 393 -9.85 24.16 13.46
CA ALA A 393 -10.78 23.55 12.51
C ALA A 393 -12.13 24.28 12.42
N ARG A 394 -12.58 24.91 13.51
CA ARG A 394 -13.84 25.68 13.51
C ARG A 394 -13.73 26.98 12.73
N THR A 395 -12.62 27.71 12.87
CA THR A 395 -12.43 29.01 12.22
C THR A 395 -11.79 28.90 10.83
N GLY A 396 -11.08 27.80 10.56
CA GLY A 396 -10.28 27.60 9.35
C GLY A 396 -8.83 28.06 9.49
N ARG A 397 -8.43 28.56 10.68
CA ARG A 397 -7.07 29.07 10.90
C ARG A 397 -6.02 27.98 10.64
N HIS A 398 -5.07 28.30 9.76
CA HIS A 398 -3.88 27.49 9.44
C HIS A 398 -4.16 26.11 8.84
N LEU A 399 -5.34 25.87 8.29
CA LEU A 399 -5.62 24.59 7.63
C LEU A 399 -4.71 24.35 6.42
N GLU A 400 -4.31 25.41 5.73
CA GLU A 400 -3.37 25.37 4.61
C GLU A 400 -1.99 24.81 5.01
N LYS A 401 -1.60 24.94 6.28
CA LYS A 401 -0.31 24.42 6.79
C LYS A 401 -0.29 22.90 6.95
N LEU A 402 -1.44 22.24 6.91
CA LEU A 402 -1.49 20.78 6.90
C LEU A 402 -0.86 20.20 5.63
N VAL A 403 -0.99 20.89 4.50
CA VAL A 403 -0.54 20.40 3.19
C VAL A 403 0.98 20.24 3.13
N PRO A 404 1.81 21.26 3.47
CA PRO A 404 3.27 21.08 3.56
C PRO A 404 3.69 19.99 4.54
N ALA A 405 2.99 19.85 5.68
CA ALA A 405 3.31 18.83 6.68
C ALA A 405 3.00 17.41 6.18
N LEU A 406 1.87 17.23 5.48
CA LEU A 406 1.50 15.97 4.84
C LEU A 406 2.48 15.59 3.73
N GLU A 407 2.87 16.55 2.89
CA GLU A 407 3.85 16.36 1.82
C GLU A 407 5.20 15.93 2.37
N LEU A 408 5.74 16.68 3.34
CA LEU A 408 7.01 16.35 3.98
C LEU A 408 7.01 14.94 4.59
N ALA A 409 5.92 14.58 5.27
CA ALA A 409 5.77 13.27 5.89
C ALA A 409 5.71 12.14 4.84
N LEU A 410 5.03 12.38 3.72
CA LEU A 410 4.89 11.41 2.63
C LEU A 410 6.15 11.29 1.78
N GLU A 411 6.84 12.40 1.49
CA GLU A 411 8.14 12.41 0.81
C GLU A 411 9.18 11.63 1.63
N SER A 412 9.21 11.89 2.93
CA SER A 412 10.03 11.12 3.87
C SER A 412 9.65 9.63 3.91
N TRP A 413 8.35 9.32 3.89
CA TRP A 413 7.83 7.94 3.82
C TRP A 413 8.06 7.28 2.46
N ASP A 414 8.41 8.02 1.41
CA ASP A 414 8.77 7.48 0.10
C ASP A 414 10.29 7.31 -0.07
N THR A 415 11.08 7.89 0.86
CA THR A 415 12.54 8.01 0.74
C THR A 415 13.26 6.65 0.73
N ARG A 416 14.15 6.47 -0.25
CA ARG A 416 15.07 5.33 -0.38
C ARG A 416 16.50 5.83 -0.27
N ILE A 417 17.29 5.18 0.59
CA ILE A 417 18.72 5.42 0.75
C ILE A 417 19.47 4.36 -0.06
N PRO A 418 20.44 4.75 -0.91
CA PRO A 418 21.32 3.81 -1.58
C PRO A 418 22.06 2.91 -0.59
N THR A 419 22.06 1.60 -0.86
CA THR A 419 22.65 0.58 0.03
C THR A 419 24.12 0.89 0.35
N GLY A 420 24.87 1.44 -0.62
CA GLY A 420 26.24 1.88 -0.42
C GLY A 420 26.41 3.01 0.60
N LYS A 421 25.61 4.08 0.47
CA LYS A 421 25.61 5.21 1.41
C LYS A 421 25.20 4.76 2.82
N PHE A 422 24.23 3.86 2.92
CA PHE A 422 23.85 3.29 4.22
C PHE A 422 24.99 2.47 4.86
N ASN A 423 25.69 1.63 4.10
CA ASN A 423 26.82 0.87 4.63
C ASN A 423 28.05 1.75 4.92
N ALA A 424 28.23 2.86 4.21
CA ALA A 424 29.24 3.87 4.52
C ALA A 424 28.93 4.51 5.88
N LEU A 425 27.68 4.93 6.10
CA LEU A 425 27.23 5.42 7.41
C LEU A 425 27.52 4.39 8.51
N LEU A 426 27.09 3.14 8.35
CA LEU A 426 27.28 2.12 9.37
C LEU A 426 28.76 1.90 9.71
N ALA A 427 29.66 1.98 8.73
CA ALA A 427 31.09 1.85 8.94
C ALA A 427 31.65 3.02 9.76
N GLU A 428 31.26 4.26 9.45
CA GLU A 428 31.66 5.46 10.21
C GLU A 428 31.13 5.41 11.65
N LEU A 429 29.85 5.05 11.83
CA LEU A 429 29.26 4.91 13.17
C LEU A 429 29.97 3.88 14.05
N VAL A 430 30.41 2.76 13.46
CA VAL A 430 31.17 1.72 14.18
C VAL A 430 32.59 2.18 14.49
N ALA A 431 33.20 3.00 13.62
CA ALA A 431 34.54 3.55 13.83
C ALA A 431 34.56 4.60 14.95
N GLU A 432 33.59 5.52 14.95
CA GLU A 432 33.44 6.54 16.00
C GLU A 432 32.96 5.93 17.33
N HIS A 433 31.95 5.07 17.25
CA HIS A 433 31.29 4.46 18.40
C HIS A 433 31.19 2.95 18.24
N PRO A 434 32.25 2.20 18.61
CA PRO A 434 32.21 0.76 18.58
C PRO A 434 31.12 0.19 19.49
N HIS A 435 30.47 -0.87 19.03
CA HIS A 435 29.43 -1.56 19.81
C HIS A 435 29.99 -2.12 21.15
N PRO A 436 29.28 -1.98 22.29
CA PRO A 436 29.72 -2.47 23.60
C PRO A 436 29.79 -4.00 23.72
N LEU A 437 30.93 -4.55 24.13
CA LEU A 437 31.13 -5.99 24.35
C LEU A 437 30.03 -6.64 25.23
N ARG A 438 29.33 -7.67 24.73
CA ARG A 438 28.49 -8.58 25.52
C ARG A 438 29.05 -10.00 25.48
N SER A 439 29.10 -10.65 26.65
CA SER A 439 29.51 -12.06 26.76
C SER A 439 30.85 -12.40 26.09
N GLY A 440 31.81 -11.46 26.14
CA GLY A 440 33.16 -11.64 25.61
C GLY A 440 33.31 -11.60 24.08
N LYS A 441 32.24 -11.34 23.32
CA LYS A 441 32.31 -11.16 21.86
C LYS A 441 31.65 -9.85 21.46
N GLN A 442 32.29 -9.10 20.57
CA GLN A 442 31.70 -7.91 19.97
C GLN A 442 30.96 -8.33 18.69
N PRO A 443 29.61 -8.31 18.65
CA PRO A 443 28.90 -8.46 17.39
C PRO A 443 29.29 -7.36 16.41
N ARG A 444 29.45 -7.78 15.16
CA ARG A 444 29.83 -6.93 14.05
C ARG A 444 28.64 -6.77 13.13
N ILE A 445 28.47 -5.56 12.59
CA ILE A 445 27.57 -5.30 11.47
C ILE A 445 28.33 -5.75 10.22
N LEU A 446 27.75 -6.71 9.51
CA LEU A 446 28.32 -7.27 8.28
C LEU A 446 27.86 -6.48 7.07
N PHE A 447 26.58 -6.12 7.07
CA PHE A 447 25.92 -5.45 5.97
C PHE A 447 24.61 -4.82 6.47
N GLY A 448 24.20 -3.71 5.87
CA GLY A 448 22.88 -3.12 6.05
C GLY A 448 22.22 -2.86 4.71
N THR A 449 20.89 -3.00 4.65
CA THR A 449 20.10 -2.56 3.49
C THR A 449 18.77 -1.96 3.94
N GLN A 450 18.18 -1.10 3.11
CA GLN A 450 16.80 -0.68 3.26
C GLN A 450 15.89 -1.65 2.49
N ALA A 451 15.20 -2.53 3.22
CA ALA A 451 14.34 -3.56 2.66
C ALA A 451 12.98 -3.01 2.19
N ALA A 452 12.49 -1.92 2.80
CA ALA A 452 11.26 -1.25 2.38
C ALA A 452 11.38 0.26 2.59
N ASN A 453 10.66 1.05 1.80
CA ASN A 453 10.54 2.50 1.97
C ASN A 453 9.23 2.92 2.63
N ARG A 454 8.17 2.10 2.62
CA ARG A 454 6.82 2.46 3.07
C ARG A 454 6.30 1.56 4.22
N PRO A 455 6.77 1.73 5.47
CA PRO A 455 7.71 2.74 5.95
C PRO A 455 9.19 2.37 5.72
N PRO A 456 10.13 3.33 5.90
CA PRO A 456 11.56 3.07 5.81
C PRO A 456 11.99 1.99 6.80
N THR A 457 12.30 0.81 6.27
CA THR A 457 12.63 -0.40 7.02
C THR A 457 14.04 -0.84 6.66
N PHE A 458 14.94 -0.71 7.62
CA PHE A 458 16.34 -1.09 7.51
C PHE A 458 16.56 -2.46 8.14
N VAL A 459 17.33 -3.31 7.46
CA VAL A 459 17.73 -4.63 7.94
C VAL A 459 19.25 -4.65 8.08
N LEU A 460 19.71 -4.94 9.31
CA LEU A 460 21.12 -5.10 9.64
C LEU A 460 21.46 -6.59 9.73
N PHE A 461 22.39 -7.06 8.92
CA PHE A 461 22.99 -8.37 9.04
C PHE A 461 24.15 -8.29 10.02
N THR A 462 24.08 -9.06 11.11
CA THR A 462 25.05 -8.96 12.20
C THR A 462 25.54 -10.33 12.64
N THR A 463 26.72 -10.41 13.27
CA THR A 463 27.21 -11.68 13.85
C THR A 463 26.60 -12.02 15.22
N GLY A 464 25.72 -11.16 15.73
CA GLY A 464 25.10 -11.28 17.04
C GLY A 464 24.19 -10.08 17.34
N PHE A 465 23.45 -10.14 18.43
CA PHE A 465 22.50 -9.10 18.79
C PHE A 465 23.21 -7.79 19.17
N LEU A 466 22.85 -6.70 18.50
CA LEU A 466 23.24 -5.35 18.94
C LEU A 466 22.39 -4.92 20.13
N ASP A 467 22.99 -4.10 20.99
CA ASP A 467 22.28 -3.53 22.13
C ASP A 467 21.10 -2.64 21.66
N PRO A 468 19.93 -2.66 22.33
CA PRO A 468 18.81 -1.78 21.99
C PRO A 468 19.18 -0.29 21.96
N GLN A 469 20.08 0.18 22.84
CA GLN A 469 20.56 1.56 22.83
C GLN A 469 21.34 1.87 21.54
N TYR A 470 22.17 0.94 21.08
CA TYR A 470 22.93 1.12 19.84
C TYR A 470 22.02 1.14 18.60
N ARG A 471 20.94 0.36 18.60
CA ARG A 471 19.93 0.45 17.54
C ARG A 471 19.22 1.80 17.53
N ARG A 472 18.85 2.33 18.70
CA ARG A 472 18.28 3.69 18.80
C ARG A 472 19.27 4.74 18.31
N PHE A 473 20.56 4.59 18.62
CA PHE A 473 21.62 5.44 18.11
C PHE A 473 21.70 5.41 16.57
N ILE A 474 21.65 4.23 15.94
CA ILE A 474 21.60 4.10 14.48
C ILE A 474 20.34 4.79 13.92
N THR A 475 19.17 4.56 14.51
CA THR A 475 17.91 5.20 14.09
C THR A 475 18.00 6.72 14.18
N ARG A 476 18.57 7.26 15.26
CA ARG A 476 18.78 8.70 15.45
C ARG A 476 19.70 9.26 14.37
N ARG A 477 20.84 8.61 14.11
CA ARG A 477 21.79 9.02 13.06
C ARG A 477 21.19 8.95 11.66
N LEU A 478 20.34 7.97 11.38
CA LEU A 478 19.58 7.91 10.13
C LEU A 478 18.67 9.14 9.98
N ARG A 479 17.99 9.57 11.05
CA ARG A 479 17.14 10.76 11.02
C ARG A 479 17.95 12.04 10.81
N GLU A 480 19.03 12.17 11.57
CA GLU A 480 19.91 13.33 11.53
C GLU A 480 20.55 13.55 10.15
N ILE A 481 20.91 12.48 9.42
CA ILE A 481 21.64 12.56 8.14
C ILE A 481 20.71 12.54 6.93
N PHE A 482 19.66 11.74 6.96
CA PHE A 482 18.78 11.51 5.81
C PHE A 482 17.37 12.07 5.99
N GLY A 483 17.07 12.71 7.13
CA GLY A 483 15.77 13.31 7.42
C GLY A 483 14.77 12.32 8.00
N PHE A 484 13.73 11.97 7.25
CA PHE A 484 12.58 11.17 7.72
C PHE A 484 11.61 11.89 8.67
N GLU A 485 11.47 13.20 8.52
CA GLU A 485 10.42 13.94 9.22
C GLU A 485 9.04 13.42 8.83
N GLY A 486 8.19 13.13 9.82
CA GLY A 486 6.84 12.64 9.60
C GLY A 486 6.73 11.16 9.23
N THR A 487 7.82 10.39 9.18
CA THR A 487 7.74 8.93 8.99
C THR A 487 8.39 8.15 10.14
N PRO A 488 7.78 7.03 10.60
CA PRO A 488 8.45 6.07 11.45
C PRO A 488 9.60 5.39 10.69
N ILE A 489 10.67 5.04 11.39
CA ILE A 489 11.78 4.23 10.88
C ILE A 489 11.80 2.92 11.64
N THR A 490 11.90 1.80 10.93
CA THR A 490 12.09 0.47 11.52
C THR A 490 13.51 -0.02 11.28
N VAL A 491 14.24 -0.40 12.34
CA VAL A 491 15.57 -1.01 12.23
C VAL A 491 15.53 -2.43 12.79
N ASN A 492 15.51 -3.39 11.88
CA ASN A 492 15.51 -4.83 12.16
C ASN A 492 16.93 -5.39 12.10
N MET A 493 17.14 -6.51 12.80
CA MET A 493 18.41 -7.23 12.78
C MET A 493 18.19 -8.69 12.39
N ARG A 494 19.12 -9.22 11.61
CA ARG A 494 19.23 -10.65 11.31
C ARG A 494 20.60 -11.15 11.73
N VAL A 495 20.62 -12.04 12.71
CA VAL A 495 21.85 -12.61 13.27
C VAL A 495 22.32 -13.76 12.40
N ARG A 496 23.60 -13.75 12.04
CA ARG A 496 24.22 -14.70 11.11
C ARG A 496 25.36 -15.46 11.76
N GLU A 497 25.31 -16.78 11.61
CA GLU A 497 26.40 -17.66 11.97
C GLU A 497 27.35 -17.86 10.79
N LYS A 498 28.64 -17.93 11.08
CA LYS A 498 29.65 -18.20 10.05
C LYS A 498 29.53 -19.65 9.61
N ARG A 499 29.52 -19.92 8.30
CA ARG A 499 29.48 -21.29 7.78
C ARG A 499 30.67 -22.08 8.32
N LYS A 500 30.40 -23.28 8.86
CA LYS A 500 31.47 -24.21 9.23
C LYS A 500 32.13 -24.67 7.93
N ARG A 501 33.43 -24.39 7.77
CA ARG A 501 34.19 -24.96 6.67
C ARG A 501 34.17 -26.50 6.82
N PRO A 502 33.90 -27.24 5.74
CA PRO A 502 33.84 -28.70 5.77
C PRO A 502 35.16 -29.33 6.20
#